data_AF-A0AAJ2E4M8-F1
#
_entry.id   AF-A0AAJ2E4M8-F1
#
_cell.length_a   1.000
_cell.length_b   1.000
_cell.length_c   1.000
_cell.angle_alpha   90.00
_cell.angle_beta   90.00
_cell.angle_gamma   90.00
#
_symmetry.space_group_name_H-M   'P 1'
#
loop_
_entity.id
_entity.type
_entity.pdbx_description
1 polymer ?
#
loop_
_entity_poly.entity_id
_entity_poly.type
_entity_poly.pdbx_seq_one_letter_code
_entity_poly.pdbx_strand_id
1 'polypeptide(L)'
;MEQEIVSKMEAAISVMQRYIELGHSLSCTYSGGKDSTCTLVLMLEAIRRAGGTTITHHVQSGDTTIENPAIANFLHSVLDELQLFIEASVLPVQVHVTTPSLASQFVVSTIGRGTLVRTPENGMRDGRRIRACADYGARQV
;
A
#
# COMPACT_ATOMS: atom_id res chain seq x y z
N MET A 1 -9.33 15.25 -25.55
CA MET A 1 -9.15 15.01 -24.10
C MET A 1 -9.43 13.56 -23.76
N GLU A 2 -10.63 13.03 -24.04
CA GLU A 2 -10.98 11.63 -23.73
C GLU A 2 -10.09 10.60 -24.44
N GLN A 3 -9.85 10.75 -25.74
CA GLN A 3 -8.92 9.89 -26.50
C GLN A 3 -7.48 9.93 -25.98
N GLU A 4 -7.06 11.05 -25.41
CA GLU A 4 -5.70 11.19 -24.84
C GLU A 4 -5.57 10.41 -23.53
N ILE A 5 -6.61 10.43 -22.69
CA ILE A 5 -6.65 9.66 -21.43
C ILE A 5 -6.62 8.17 -21.74
N VAL A 6 -7.46 7.70 -22.67
CA VAL A 6 -7.48 6.29 -23.08
C VAL A 6 -6.12 5.86 -23.63
N SER A 7 -5.49 6.69 -24.48
CA SER A 7 -4.14 6.42 -24.99
C SER A 7 -3.10 6.25 -23.86
N LYS A 8 -3.14 7.11 -22.83
CA LYS A 8 -2.27 7.00 -21.65
C LYS A 8 -2.56 5.73 -20.84
N MET A 9 -3.82 5.37 -20.67
CA MET A 9 -4.23 4.14 -19.98
C MET A 9 -3.72 2.90 -20.70
N GLU A 10 -3.90 2.83 -22.01
CA GLU A 10 -3.44 1.70 -22.84
C GLU A 10 -1.91 1.58 -22.84
N ALA A 11 -1.19 2.71 -22.89
CA ALA A 11 0.26 2.71 -22.76
C ALA A 11 0.73 2.16 -21.39
N ALA A 12 0.09 2.56 -20.30
CA ALA A 12 0.41 2.06 -18.96
C ALA A 12 0.12 0.55 -18.82
N ILE A 13 -1.04 0.10 -19.30
CA ILE A 13 -1.44 -1.30 -19.29
C ILE A 13 -0.45 -2.15 -20.09
N SER A 14 -0.06 -1.70 -21.28
CA SER A 14 0.90 -2.41 -22.13
C SER A 14 2.25 -2.64 -21.43
N VAL A 15 2.76 -1.65 -20.70
CA VAL A 15 4.01 -1.79 -19.94
C VAL A 15 3.87 -2.85 -18.84
N MET A 16 2.74 -2.86 -18.12
CA MET A 16 2.50 -3.85 -17.07
C MET A 16 2.36 -5.27 -17.64
N GLN A 17 1.62 -5.43 -18.75
CA GLN A 17 1.51 -6.71 -19.45
C GLN A 17 2.88 -7.23 -19.90
N ARG A 18 3.76 -6.34 -20.38
CA ARG A 18 5.12 -6.72 -20.76
C ARG A 18 5.91 -7.34 -19.62
N TYR A 19 5.79 -6.83 -18.39
CA TYR A 19 6.44 -7.43 -17.22
C TYR A 19 5.85 -8.80 -16.87
N ILE A 20 4.52 -8.96 -17.00
CA ILE A 20 3.85 -10.25 -16.78
C ILE A 20 4.32 -11.29 -17.79
N GLU A 21 4.41 -10.93 -19.08
CA GLU A 21 4.93 -11.80 -20.15
C GLU A 21 6.38 -12.25 -19.91
N LEU A 22 7.20 -11.39 -19.30
CA LEU A 22 8.58 -11.69 -18.91
C LEU A 22 8.67 -12.57 -17.65
N GLY A 23 7.54 -12.91 -17.03
CA GLY A 23 7.48 -13.77 -15.86
C GLY A 23 7.62 -13.03 -14.52
N HIS A 24 7.46 -11.70 -14.50
CA HIS A 24 7.56 -10.90 -13.28
C HIS A 24 6.21 -10.72 -12.58
N SER A 25 6.26 -10.72 -11.24
CA SER A 25 5.12 -10.33 -10.43
C SER A 25 5.05 -8.80 -10.29
N LEU A 26 3.85 -8.25 -10.47
CA LEU A 26 3.54 -6.86 -10.16
C LEU A 26 3.17 -6.70 -8.68
N SER A 27 3.63 -5.60 -8.07
CA SER A 27 3.23 -5.18 -6.73
C SER A 27 2.74 -3.74 -6.75
N CYS A 28 1.59 -3.46 -6.13
CA CYS A 28 1.01 -2.12 -6.02
C CYS A 28 0.72 -1.77 -4.57
N THR A 29 1.15 -0.57 -4.15
CA THR A 29 0.81 -0.01 -2.84
C THR A 29 -0.46 0.83 -2.92
N TYR A 30 -1.43 0.53 -2.07
CA TYR A 30 -2.73 1.19 -2.01
C TYR A 30 -2.88 1.99 -0.71
N SER A 31 -3.21 3.28 -0.84
CA SER A 31 -3.37 4.20 0.29
C SER A 31 -4.77 4.79 0.43
N GLY A 32 -5.73 4.40 -0.42
CA GLY A 32 -7.05 5.05 -0.48
C GLY A 32 -7.08 6.35 -1.31
N GLY A 33 -5.93 6.81 -1.82
CA GLY A 33 -5.83 8.04 -2.60
C GLY A 33 -6.04 7.84 -4.11
N LYS A 34 -6.45 8.91 -4.81
CA LYS A 34 -6.78 8.90 -6.25
C LYS A 34 -5.69 8.27 -7.14
N ASP A 35 -4.42 8.57 -6.88
CA ASP A 35 -3.31 8.13 -7.71
C ASP A 35 -3.04 6.62 -7.52
N SER A 36 -3.13 6.15 -6.27
CA SER A 36 -3.02 4.73 -5.94
C SER A 36 -4.22 3.93 -6.45
N THR A 37 -5.44 4.49 -6.39
CA THR A 37 -6.64 3.87 -6.95
C THR A 37 -6.53 3.73 -8.47
N CYS A 38 -6.09 4.78 -9.16
CA CYS A 38 -5.87 4.73 -10.61
C CYS A 38 -4.85 3.63 -10.98
N THR A 39 -3.71 3.61 -10.29
CA THR A 39 -2.66 2.61 -10.51
C THR A 39 -3.16 1.18 -10.26
N LEU A 40 -3.89 0.97 -9.18
CA LEU A 40 -4.48 -0.33 -8.82
C LEU A 40 -5.45 -0.82 -9.91
N VAL A 41 -6.36 0.04 -10.38
CA VAL A 41 -7.32 -0.32 -11.43
C VAL A 41 -6.61 -0.70 -12.73
N LEU A 42 -5.59 0.07 -13.14
CA LEU A 42 -4.81 -0.24 -14.34
C LEU A 42 -4.02 -1.55 -14.20
N MET A 43 -3.46 -1.83 -13.01
CA MET A 43 -2.77 -3.09 -12.73
C MET A 43 -3.72 -4.29 -12.80
N LEU A 44 -4.89 -4.21 -12.17
CA LEU A 44 -5.90 -5.28 -12.22
C LEU A 44 -6.35 -5.54 -13.65
N GLU A 45 -6.56 -4.49 -14.44
CA GLU A 45 -6.93 -4.62 -15.84
C GLU A 45 -5.82 -5.25 -16.68
N ALA A 46 -4.56 -4.89 -16.45
CA ALA A 46 -3.42 -5.53 -17.11
C ALA A 46 -3.33 -7.04 -16.80
N ILE A 47 -3.52 -7.43 -15.54
CA ILE A 47 -3.52 -8.83 -15.11
C ILE A 47 -4.68 -9.59 -15.74
N ARG A 48 -5.88 -9.02 -15.72
CA ARG A 48 -7.09 -9.59 -16.32
C ARG A 48 -6.92 -9.80 -17.82
N ARG A 49 -6.32 -8.84 -18.54
CA ARG A 49 -6.07 -8.92 -19.99
C ARG A 49 -4.93 -9.87 -20.34
N ALA A 50 -3.90 -10.00 -19.50
CA ALA A 50 -2.80 -10.94 -19.74
C ALA A 50 -3.33 -12.39 -19.82
N GLY A 51 -4.22 -12.76 -18.90
CA GLY A 51 -4.87 -14.08 -18.89
C GLY A 51 -3.90 -15.24 -18.66
N GLY A 52 -4.37 -16.33 -18.04
CA GLY A 52 -3.59 -17.59 -17.95
C GLY A 52 -2.24 -17.50 -17.23
N THR A 53 -1.94 -16.41 -16.53
CA THR A 53 -0.73 -16.28 -15.71
C THR A 53 -0.88 -17.08 -14.42
N THR A 54 0.15 -17.85 -14.08
CA THR A 54 0.25 -18.58 -12.80
C THR A 54 0.98 -17.76 -11.73
N ILE A 55 1.48 -16.58 -12.10
CA ILE A 55 2.26 -15.71 -11.22
C ILE A 55 1.29 -14.97 -10.30
N THR A 56 1.54 -15.07 -9.00
CA THR A 56 0.79 -14.31 -8.01
C THR A 56 1.29 -12.87 -7.95
N HIS A 57 0.36 -11.92 -8.02
CA HIS A 57 0.58 -10.48 -7.92
C HIS A 57 0.16 -9.96 -6.55
N HIS A 58 0.65 -8.78 -6.17
CA HIS A 58 0.49 -8.29 -4.79
C HIS A 58 -0.10 -6.89 -4.73
N VAL A 59 -1.10 -6.71 -3.87
CA VAL A 59 -1.57 -5.40 -3.44
C VAL A 59 -1.23 -5.24 -1.97
N GLN A 60 -0.61 -4.13 -1.60
CA GLN A 60 -0.14 -3.88 -0.24
C GLN A 60 -0.76 -2.58 0.29
N SER A 61 -1.30 -2.61 1.49
CA SER A 61 -1.76 -1.41 2.19
C SER A 61 -1.16 -1.34 3.59
N GLY A 62 -0.96 -0.12 4.08
CA GLY A 62 -0.46 0.14 5.42
C GLY A 62 -1.54 0.82 6.25
N ASP A 63 -2.14 0.08 7.19
CA ASP A 63 -3.01 0.66 8.19
C ASP A 63 -2.15 1.09 9.39
N THR A 64 -2.03 2.40 9.55
CA THR A 64 -1.21 3.03 10.59
C THR A 64 -1.90 3.07 11.95
N THR A 65 -3.19 2.72 12.01
CA THR A 65 -4.07 2.79 13.19
C THR A 65 -4.19 4.19 13.82
N ILE A 66 -3.80 5.25 13.10
CA ILE A 66 -3.88 6.64 13.58
C ILE A 66 -4.79 7.52 12.74
N GLU A 67 -5.26 7.02 11.61
CA GLU A 67 -6.16 7.75 10.73
C GLU A 67 -7.52 7.99 11.38
N ASN A 68 -8.25 8.98 10.86
CA ASN A 68 -9.64 9.20 11.24
C ASN A 68 -10.45 7.91 11.02
N PRO A 69 -11.29 7.46 11.98
CA PRO A 69 -12.12 6.26 11.81
C PRO A 69 -12.91 6.20 10.51
N ALA A 70 -13.40 7.35 10.01
CA ALA A 70 -14.10 7.40 8.73
C ALA A 70 -13.20 7.04 7.54
N ILE A 71 -11.93 7.48 7.56
CA ILE A 71 -10.94 7.19 6.51
C ILE A 71 -10.47 5.75 6.63
N ALA A 72 -10.21 5.27 7.84
CA ALA A 72 -9.83 3.88 8.09
C ALA A 72 -10.93 2.91 7.62
N ASN A 73 -12.19 3.18 7.99
CA ASN A 73 -13.32 2.38 7.55
C ASN A 73 -13.46 2.37 6.03
N PHE A 74 -13.32 3.53 5.37
CA PHE A 74 -13.32 3.61 3.91
C PHE A 74 -12.22 2.75 3.28
N LEU A 75 -10.98 2.84 3.80
CA LEU A 75 -9.86 2.02 3.33
C LEU A 75 -10.19 0.52 3.44
N HIS A 76 -10.67 0.08 4.60
CA HIS A 76 -11.06 -1.32 4.81
C HIS A 76 -12.18 -1.75 3.87
N SER A 77 -13.24 -0.95 3.71
CA SER A 77 -14.33 -1.28 2.79
C SER A 77 -13.86 -1.44 1.35
N VAL A 78 -12.95 -0.58 0.86
CA VAL A 78 -12.40 -0.74 -0.49
C VAL A 78 -11.52 -1.99 -0.62
N LEU A 79 -10.74 -2.32 0.41
CA LEU A 79 -9.93 -3.54 0.42
C LEU A 79 -10.78 -4.82 0.46
N ASP A 80 -11.94 -4.77 1.12
CA ASP A 80 -12.92 -5.87 1.13
C ASP A 80 -13.58 -6.01 -0.25
N GLU A 81 -14.01 -4.91 -0.87
CA GLU A 81 -14.54 -4.90 -2.25
C GLU A 81 -13.50 -5.42 -3.26
N LEU A 82 -12.23 -5.04 -3.08
CA LEU A 82 -11.14 -5.53 -3.91
C LEU A 82 -10.95 -7.05 -3.78
N GLN A 83 -10.99 -7.59 -2.56
CA GLN A 83 -10.89 -9.04 -2.34
C GLN A 83 -12.05 -9.78 -3.02
N LEU A 84 -13.29 -9.30 -2.85
CA LEU A 84 -14.46 -9.87 -3.52
C LEU A 84 -14.32 -9.83 -5.05
N PHE A 85 -13.81 -8.75 -5.61
CA PHE A 85 -13.56 -8.64 -7.06
C PHE A 85 -12.50 -9.64 -7.54
N ILE A 86 -11.40 -9.78 -6.79
CA ILE A 86 -10.30 -10.72 -7.10
C ILE A 86 -10.83 -12.16 -7.11
N GLU A 87 -11.62 -12.54 -6.09
CA GLU A 87 -12.22 -13.86 -5.97
C GLU A 87 -13.23 -14.14 -7.10
N ALA A 88 -14.15 -13.21 -7.35
CA ALA A 88 -15.16 -13.35 -8.40
C ALA A 88 -14.55 -13.43 -9.80
N SER A 89 -13.44 -12.73 -10.03
CA SER A 89 -12.73 -12.69 -11.32
C SER A 89 -11.63 -13.74 -11.43
N VAL A 90 -11.40 -14.56 -10.39
CA VAL A 90 -10.36 -15.59 -10.30
C VAL A 90 -8.97 -15.03 -10.68
N LEU A 91 -8.65 -13.83 -10.20
CA LEU A 91 -7.37 -13.19 -10.48
C LEU A 91 -6.28 -13.72 -9.54
N PRO A 92 -5.06 -13.98 -10.03
CA PRO A 92 -3.95 -14.42 -9.19
C PRO A 92 -3.34 -13.22 -8.44
N VAL A 93 -4.12 -12.59 -7.56
CA VAL A 93 -3.74 -11.40 -6.79
C VAL A 93 -3.95 -11.68 -5.31
N GLN A 94 -3.00 -11.26 -4.48
CA GLN A 94 -3.13 -11.32 -3.02
C GLN A 94 -3.07 -9.91 -2.42
N VAL A 95 -4.00 -9.63 -1.51
CA VAL A 95 -4.06 -8.37 -0.75
C VAL A 95 -3.37 -8.56 0.60
N HIS A 96 -2.47 -7.63 0.93
CA HIS A 96 -1.67 -7.65 2.16
C HIS A 96 -1.88 -6.35 2.91
N VAL A 97 -2.42 -6.43 4.12
CA VAL A 97 -2.58 -5.26 5.00
C VAL A 97 -1.55 -5.35 6.12
N THR A 98 -0.67 -4.36 6.20
CA THR A 98 0.32 -4.25 7.25
C THR A 98 -0.19 -3.33 8.34
N THR A 99 -0.11 -3.79 9.59
CA THR A 99 -0.47 -3.02 10.78
C THR A 99 0.72 -2.98 11.74
N PRO A 100 0.94 -1.87 12.46
CA PRO A 100 1.95 -1.81 13.50
C PRO A 100 1.60 -2.78 14.64
N SER A 101 2.62 -3.40 15.22
CA SER A 101 2.46 -4.13 16.48
C SER A 101 1.85 -3.23 17.57
N LEU A 102 1.15 -3.81 18.54
CA LEU A 102 0.58 -3.05 19.66
C LEU A 102 1.60 -2.12 20.33
N ALA A 103 2.83 -2.60 20.52
CA ALA A 103 3.94 -1.84 21.08
C ALA A 103 4.38 -0.63 20.24
N SER A 104 4.15 -0.68 18.92
CA SER A 104 4.52 0.34 17.94
C SER A 104 3.35 1.25 17.56
N GLN A 105 2.12 0.93 17.97
CA GLN A 105 0.96 1.79 17.74
C GLN A 105 1.17 3.15 18.40
N PHE A 106 0.79 4.21 17.70
CA PHE A 106 1.05 5.58 18.13
C PHE A 106 0.55 5.89 19.53
N VAL A 107 -0.70 5.53 19.85
CA VAL A 107 -1.29 5.80 21.17
C VAL A 107 -0.52 5.07 22.28
N VAL A 108 -0.13 3.81 22.06
CA VAL A 108 0.64 3.01 23.02
C VAL A 108 2.05 3.57 23.19
N SER A 109 2.71 3.91 22.08
CA SER A 109 4.07 4.45 22.08
C SER A 109 4.16 5.84 22.70
N THR A 110 3.22 6.73 22.36
CA THR A 110 3.23 8.13 22.78
C THR A 110 2.64 8.31 24.17
N ILE A 111 1.42 7.83 24.41
CA ILE A 111 0.74 8.02 25.68
C ILE A 111 1.17 6.96 26.69
N GLY A 112 1.18 5.68 26.28
CA GLY A 112 1.50 4.57 27.18
C GLY A 112 2.96 4.54 27.62
N ARG A 113 3.91 4.69 26.69
CA ARG A 113 5.36 4.66 26.97
C ARG A 113 5.99 6.04 27.17
N GLY A 114 5.25 7.12 26.95
CA GLY A 114 5.77 8.49 27.08
C GLY A 114 6.74 8.91 25.97
N THR A 115 6.70 8.27 24.80
CA THR A 115 7.55 8.66 23.68
C THR A 115 7.07 9.99 23.09
N LEU A 116 7.96 10.96 22.97
CA LEU A 116 7.60 12.26 22.38
C LEU A 116 7.14 12.09 20.93
N VAL A 117 6.01 12.72 20.59
CA VAL A 117 5.53 12.83 19.21
C VAL A 117 6.62 13.50 18.38
N ARG A 118 6.96 12.91 17.22
CA ARG A 118 7.95 13.50 16.34
C ARG A 118 7.29 14.53 15.42
N THR A 119 7.73 15.77 15.56
CA THR A 119 7.44 16.90 14.68
C THR A 119 8.67 17.22 13.84
N PRO A 120 8.54 18.01 12.75
CA PRO A 120 9.70 18.50 12.01
C PRO A 120 10.74 19.18 12.92
N GLU A 121 10.28 19.88 13.96
CA GLU A 121 11.14 20.60 14.91
C GLU A 121 12.01 19.68 15.80
N ASN A 122 11.52 18.49 16.17
CA ASN A 122 12.21 17.57 17.10
C ASN A 122 12.69 16.26 16.43
N GLY A 123 12.48 16.12 15.13
CA GLY A 123 12.90 14.98 14.31
C GLY A 123 14.35 15.02 13.85
N MET A 124 15.09 16.07 14.20
CA MET A 124 16.48 16.30 13.81
C MET A 124 17.40 16.21 15.02
N ARG A 125 18.44 15.38 14.95
CA ARG A 125 19.54 15.35 15.91
C ARG A 125 20.84 15.34 15.12
N ASP A 126 21.72 16.30 15.41
CA ASP A 126 23.02 16.45 14.75
C ASP A 126 22.93 16.52 13.21
N GLY A 127 21.99 17.33 12.71
CA GLY A 127 21.73 17.51 11.28
C GLY A 127 21.15 16.29 10.55
N ARG A 128 20.88 15.18 11.26
CA ARG A 128 20.32 13.95 10.70
C ARG A 128 18.91 13.70 11.22
N ARG A 129 18.06 13.18 10.33
CA ARG A 129 16.72 12.74 10.69
C ARG A 129 16.81 11.46 11.52
N ILE A 130 16.41 11.52 12.78
CA ILE A 130 16.39 10.34 13.67
C ILE A 130 15.15 9.50 13.37
N ARG A 131 15.36 8.24 12.96
CA ARG A 131 14.27 7.31 12.60
C ARG A 131 13.51 6.88 13.86
N ALA A 132 12.18 6.95 13.81
CA ALA A 132 11.29 6.63 14.92
C ALA A 132 11.42 5.17 15.42
N CYS A 133 11.89 4.25 14.58
CA CYS A 133 11.96 2.82 14.88
C CYS A 133 13.37 2.21 14.89
N ALA A 134 14.43 3.01 14.76
CA ALA A 134 15.79 2.46 14.65
C ALA A 134 16.37 1.98 16.00
N ASP A 135 15.88 2.52 17.12
CA ASP A 135 16.55 2.36 18.42
C ASP A 135 15.86 1.36 19.37
N TYR A 136 14.78 0.69 18.97
CA TYR A 136 14.10 -0.28 19.83
C TYR A 136 14.91 -1.55 20.13
N GLY A 137 16.10 -1.71 19.55
CA GLY A 137 17.02 -2.83 19.81
C GLY A 137 18.33 -2.48 20.54
N ALA A 138 18.57 -1.21 20.89
CA ALA A 138 19.89 -0.77 21.38
C ALA A 138 20.00 -0.57 22.91
N ARG A 139 18.96 -0.90 23.68
CA ARG A 139 19.00 -0.89 25.16
C ARG A 139 18.32 -2.13 25.74
N GLN A 140 18.98 -3.26 25.57
CA GLN A 140 18.90 -4.40 26.49
C GLN A 140 20.32 -4.83 26.85
N VAL A 141 20.99 -4.00 27.66
CA VAL A 141 21.94 -4.34 28.75
C VAL A 141 22.32 -3.06 29.46
#